data_AF-A0A6L9YSA7-F1
#
_entry.id   AF-A0A6L9YSA7-F1
#
_cell.length_a   1.000
_cell.length_b   1.000
_cell.length_c   1.000
_cell.angle_alpha   90.00
_cell.angle_beta   90.00
_cell.angle_gamma   90.00
#
_symmetry.space_group_name_H-M   'P 1'
#
loop_
_entity.id
_entity.type
_entity.pdbx_description
1 polymer ?
#
loop_
_entity_poly.entity_id
_entity_poly.type
_entity_poly.pdbx_seq_one_letter_code
_entity_poly.pdbx_strand_id
1 'polypeptide(L)'
;MIILEFKAYGKRDQYLAIDQAIRTVKFIRNSCIRYWMDNKGVNKYDLSKYSKIIAKEFPFANELNSTARQASSERAWLEVTLRRVVRSYRKNKEAFIGDSL
;
A
#
# COMPACT_ATOMS: atom_id res chain seq x y z
N MET A 1 -0.59 28.12 22.99
CA MET A 1 -0.31 26.81 22.38
C MET A 1 1.20 26.70 22.22
N ILE A 2 1.84 25.83 23.00
CA ILE A 2 3.29 25.62 22.91
C ILE A 2 3.51 24.55 21.83
N ILE A 3 4.21 24.91 20.76
CA ILE A 3 4.64 23.95 19.73
C ILE A 3 6.07 23.55 20.08
N LEU A 4 6.25 22.28 20.44
CA LEU A 4 7.57 21.69 20.67
C LEU A 4 8.03 21.01 19.38
N GLU A 5 8.91 21.66 18.64
CA GLU A 5 9.56 21.04 17.48
C GLU A 5 10.73 20.17 17.95
N PHE A 6 10.50 18.85 18.00
CA PHE A 6 11.58 17.89 18.19
C PHE A 6 12.16 17.48 16.84
N LYS A 7 13.40 17.89 16.57
CA LYS A 7 14.19 17.30 15.48
C LYS A 7 14.63 15.90 15.92
N ALA A 8 14.18 14.88 15.20
CA ALA A 8 14.63 13.51 15.42
C ALA A 8 16.08 13.36 14.95
N TYR A 9 17.03 13.51 15.87
CA TYR A 9 18.44 13.22 15.63
C TYR A 9 18.67 11.72 15.83
N GLY A 10 19.02 11.02 14.76
CA GLY A 10 19.34 9.61 14.77
C GLY A 10 20.83 9.35 14.51
N LYS A 11 21.31 8.20 14.93
CA LYS A 11 22.59 7.66 14.43
C LYS A 11 22.43 7.22 12.98
N ARG A 12 23.54 7.14 12.24
CA ARG A 12 23.57 6.68 10.84
C ARG A 12 22.83 5.35 10.65
N ASP A 13 23.05 4.39 11.55
CA ASP A 13 22.43 3.07 11.48
C ASP A 13 20.90 3.13 11.65
N GLN A 14 20.39 4.06 12.45
CA GLN A 14 18.95 4.25 12.64
C GLN A 14 18.29 4.79 11.38
N TYR A 15 18.93 5.75 10.71
CA TYR A 15 18.44 6.24 9.41
C TYR A 15 18.46 5.15 8.34
N LEU A 16 19.51 4.33 8.31
CA LEU A 16 19.58 3.19 7.40
C LEU A 16 18.46 2.17 7.70
N ALA A 17 18.18 1.87 8.97
CA ALA A 17 17.08 0.98 9.35
C ALA A 17 15.72 1.53 8.92
N ILE A 18 15.50 2.86 9.04
CA ILE A 18 14.27 3.52 8.56
C ILE A 18 14.15 3.39 7.04
N ASP A 19 15.24 3.65 6.29
CA ASP A 19 15.24 3.51 4.84
C ASP A 19 14.94 2.09 4.40
N GLN A 20 15.50 1.08 5.07
CA GLN A 20 15.18 -0.32 4.82
C GLN A 20 13.72 -0.64 5.13
N ALA A 21 13.18 -0.16 6.26
CA ALA A 21 11.78 -0.34 6.58
C ALA A 21 10.85 0.29 5.52
N ILE A 22 11.18 1.49 5.03
CA ILE A 22 10.43 2.17 3.96
C ILE A 22 10.46 1.34 2.66
N ARG A 23 11.63 0.78 2.30
CA ARG A 23 11.77 -0.10 1.13
C ARG A 23 10.91 -1.35 1.27
N THR A 24 10.92 -1.98 2.44
CA THR A 24 10.09 -3.17 2.73
C THR A 24 8.59 -2.85 2.69
N VAL A 25 8.15 -1.71 3.25
CA VAL A 25 6.75 -1.25 3.16
C VAL A 25 6.32 -1.05 1.70
N LYS A 26 7.17 -0.41 0.88
CA LYS A 26 6.90 -0.21 -0.55
C LYS A 26 6.82 -1.54 -1.30
N PHE A 27 7.72 -2.48 -0.98
CA PHE A 27 7.71 -3.82 -1.55
C PHE A 27 6.38 -4.53 -1.27
N ILE A 28 5.97 -4.64 0.00
CA ILE A 28 4.72 -5.31 0.39
C ILE A 28 3.51 -4.66 -0.28
N ARG A 29 3.44 -3.31 -0.28
CA ARG A 29 2.35 -2.58 -0.95
C ARG A 29 2.30 -2.94 -2.45
N ASN A 30 3.43 -2.85 -3.14
CA ASN A 30 3.49 -3.09 -4.59
C ASN A 30 3.14 -4.53 -4.94
N SER A 31 3.58 -5.50 -4.13
CA SER A 31 3.21 -6.91 -4.29
C SER A 31 1.71 -7.13 -4.08
N CYS A 32 1.09 -6.50 -3.07
CA CYS A 32 -0.36 -6.55 -2.89
C CYS A 32 -1.14 -5.95 -4.08
N ILE A 33 -0.65 -4.85 -4.66
CA ILE A 33 -1.27 -4.24 -5.85
C ILE A 33 -1.15 -5.18 -7.04
N ARG A 34 0.03 -5.78 -7.26
CA ARG A 34 0.25 -6.77 -8.33
C ARG A 34 -0.69 -7.96 -8.17
N TYR A 35 -0.77 -8.53 -6.97
CA TYR A 35 -1.69 -9.61 -6.66
C TYR A 35 -3.15 -9.25 -6.96
N TRP A 36 -3.59 -8.04 -6.63
CA TRP A 36 -4.92 -7.56 -6.99
C TRP A 36 -5.13 -7.41 -8.50
N MET A 37 -4.11 -6.99 -9.25
CA MET A 37 -4.20 -6.85 -10.71
C MET A 37 -4.35 -8.20 -11.40
N ASP A 38 -3.67 -9.23 -10.88
CA ASP A 38 -3.60 -10.55 -11.50
C ASP A 38 -4.80 -11.44 -11.12
N ASN A 39 -5.53 -11.11 -10.04
CA ASN A 39 -6.62 -11.92 -9.50
C ASN A 39 -7.96 -11.17 -9.49
N LYS A 40 -9.04 -11.83 -9.98
CA LYS A 40 -10.40 -11.28 -9.92
C LYS A 40 -11.02 -11.49 -8.53
N GLY A 41 -11.86 -10.55 -8.10
CA GLY A 41 -12.64 -10.69 -6.85
C GLY A 41 -11.86 -10.47 -5.55
N VAL A 42 -10.58 -10.08 -5.62
CA VAL A 42 -9.77 -9.79 -4.42
C VAL A 42 -10.40 -8.69 -3.57
N ASN A 43 -10.58 -9.00 -2.29
CA ASN A 43 -11.08 -8.09 -1.26
C ASN A 43 -9.95 -7.59 -0.33
N LYS A 44 -10.28 -6.70 0.61
CA LYS A 44 -9.28 -6.14 1.55
C LYS A 44 -8.62 -7.22 2.43
N TYR A 45 -9.39 -8.22 2.87
CA TYR A 45 -8.92 -9.25 3.78
C TYR A 45 -7.96 -10.22 3.08
N ASP A 46 -8.15 -10.46 1.78
CA ASP A 46 -7.23 -11.25 0.97
C ASP A 46 -5.85 -10.59 0.89
N LEU A 47 -5.80 -9.26 0.72
CA LEU A 47 -4.54 -8.52 0.75
C LEU A 47 -3.86 -8.56 2.12
N SER A 48 -4.64 -8.49 3.22
CA SER A 48 -4.10 -8.64 4.58
C SER A 48 -3.59 -10.06 4.86
N LYS A 49 -4.19 -11.09 4.26
CA LYS A 49 -3.67 -12.47 4.32
C LYS A 49 -2.41 -12.60 3.47
N TYR A 50 -2.40 -12.00 2.28
CA TYR A 50 -1.28 -12.05 1.35
C TYR A 50 -0.02 -11.39 1.92
N SER A 51 -0.12 -10.31 2.69
CA SER A 51 1.03 -9.71 3.38
C SER A 51 1.72 -10.67 4.38
N LYS A 52 0.98 -11.63 4.95
CA LYS A 52 1.57 -12.70 5.78
C LYS A 52 2.29 -13.74 4.94
N ILE A 53 1.78 -14.06 3.75
CA ILE A 53 2.41 -14.99 2.81
C ILE A 53 3.74 -14.42 2.32
N ILE A 54 3.73 -13.17 1.84
CA ILE A 54 4.95 -12.46 1.41
C ILE A 54 5.99 -12.46 2.53
N ALA A 55 5.60 -12.17 3.76
CA ALA A 55 6.54 -12.16 4.87
C ALA A 55 7.12 -13.54 5.21
N LYS A 56 6.44 -14.65 4.88
CA LYS A 56 7.02 -15.99 5.01
C LYS A 56 7.99 -16.31 3.88
N GLU A 57 7.71 -15.80 2.68
CA GLU A 57 8.53 -16.02 1.48
C GLU A 57 9.82 -15.19 1.50
N PHE A 58 9.76 -13.96 2.02
CA PHE A 58 10.85 -13.01 2.02
C PHE A 58 11.31 -12.69 3.46
N PRO A 59 12.49 -13.19 3.91
CA PRO A 59 12.98 -12.97 5.27
C PRO A 59 13.04 -11.50 5.68
N PHE A 60 13.50 -10.61 4.80
CA PHE A 60 13.56 -9.16 5.04
C PHE A 60 12.17 -8.53 5.25
N ALA A 61 11.12 -9.12 4.67
CA ALA A 61 9.75 -8.67 4.89
C ALA A 61 9.22 -9.13 6.24
N ASN A 62 9.72 -10.25 6.77
CA ASN A 62 9.37 -10.73 8.11
C ASN A 62 9.98 -9.91 9.24
N GLU A 63 11.15 -9.30 9.00
CA GLU A 63 11.79 -8.37 9.94
C GLU A 63 10.93 -7.13 10.23
N LEU A 64 10.05 -6.77 9.30
CA LEU A 64 9.06 -5.72 9.53
C LEU A 64 7.95 -6.24 10.46
N ASN A 65 7.64 -5.48 11.51
CA ASN A 65 6.59 -5.84 12.46
C ASN A 65 5.23 -6.05 11.77
N SER A 66 4.39 -6.90 12.37
CA SER A 66 3.12 -7.34 11.79
C SER A 66 2.15 -6.18 11.52
N THR A 67 2.09 -5.18 12.42
CA THR A 67 1.22 -4.00 12.27
C THR A 67 1.61 -3.16 11.05
N ALA A 68 2.90 -2.94 10.83
CA ALA A 68 3.41 -2.19 9.69
C ALA A 68 3.16 -2.93 8.36
N ARG A 69 3.24 -4.27 8.36
CA ARG A 69 2.85 -5.09 7.21
C ARG A 69 1.36 -4.98 6.90
N GLN A 70 0.51 -5.05 7.93
CA GLN A 70 -0.93 -4.88 7.78
C GLN A 70 -1.28 -3.50 7.23
N ALA A 71 -0.71 -2.44 7.80
CA ALA A 71 -0.89 -1.07 7.32
C ALA A 71 -0.46 -0.93 5.84
N SER A 72 0.60 -1.63 5.43
CA SER A 72 1.05 -1.64 4.03
C SER A 72 0.01 -2.28 3.09
N SER A 73 -0.60 -3.41 3.49
CA SER A 73 -1.70 -4.02 2.72
C SER A 73 -2.97 -3.15 2.68
N GLU A 74 -3.31 -2.46 3.76
CA GLU A 74 -4.45 -1.55 3.80
C GLU A 74 -4.23 -0.33 2.89
N ARG A 75 -3.00 0.22 2.85
CA ARG A 75 -2.64 1.27 1.90
C ARG A 75 -2.76 0.82 0.45
N ALA A 76 -2.37 -0.42 0.13
CA ALA A 76 -2.58 -1.00 -1.19
C ALA A 76 -4.08 -1.08 -1.53
N TRP A 77 -4.92 -1.48 -0.57
CA TRP A 77 -6.37 -1.53 -0.76
C TRP A 77 -7.00 -0.16 -1.02
N LEU A 78 -6.54 0.89 -0.32
CA LEU A 78 -6.99 2.26 -0.57
C LEU A 78 -6.68 2.69 -2.01
N GLU A 79 -5.48 2.38 -2.51
CA GLU A 79 -5.12 2.69 -3.90
C GLU A 79 -5.99 1.94 -4.91
N VAL A 80 -6.23 0.64 -4.67
CA VAL A 80 -7.16 -0.16 -5.47
C VAL A 80 -8.56 0.46 -5.51
N THR A 81 -9.05 0.88 -4.34
CA THR A 81 -10.38 1.48 -4.20
C THR A 81 -10.47 2.79 -4.97
N LEU A 82 -9.48 3.67 -4.82
CA LEU A 82 -9.39 4.92 -5.59
C LEU A 82 -9.34 4.66 -7.10
N ARG A 83 -8.56 3.67 -7.55
CA ARG A 83 -8.49 3.30 -8.98
C ARG A 83 -9.84 2.84 -9.52
N ARG A 84 -10.62 2.08 -8.75
CA ARG A 84 -11.98 1.65 -9.14
C ARG A 84 -12.91 2.86 -9.28
N VAL A 85 -12.87 3.77 -8.31
CA VAL A 85 -13.67 5.00 -8.33
C VAL A 85 -13.32 5.86 -9.54
N VAL A 86 -12.05 6.19 -9.74
CA VAL A 86 -11.59 7.01 -10.88
C VAL A 86 -11.98 6.39 -12.22
N ARG A 87 -11.84 5.06 -12.38
CA ARG A 87 -12.28 4.35 -13.58
C ARG A 87 -13.80 4.48 -13.81
N SER A 88 -14.60 4.37 -12.75
CA SER A 88 -16.05 4.54 -12.84
C SER A 88 -16.43 5.96 -13.26
N TYR A 89 -15.84 7.00 -12.65
CA TYR A 89 -16.06 8.39 -13.04
C TYR A 89 -15.69 8.66 -14.49
N ARG A 90 -14.55 8.14 -14.96
CA ARG A 90 -14.11 8.29 -16.35
C ARG A 90 -15.11 7.66 -17.34
N LYS A 91 -15.54 6.42 -17.08
CA LYS A 91 -16.52 5.73 -17.92
C LYS A 91 -17.85 6.49 -18.00
N ASN A 92 -18.33 7.01 -16.86
CA ASN A 92 -19.57 7.77 -16.82
C ASN A 92 -19.47 9.11 -17.58
N LYS A 93 -18.30 9.78 -17.51
CA LYS A 93 -18.05 11.01 -18.28
C LYS A 93 -18.02 10.76 -19.79
N GLU A 94 -17.37 9.68 -20.22
CA GLU A 94 -17.30 9.30 -21.64
C GLU A 94 -18.69 8.95 -22.19
N ALA A 95 -19.53 8.25 -21.42
CA ALA A 95 -20.92 7.97 -21.80
C ALA A 95 -21.75 9.27 -21.96
N PHE A 96 -21.66 10.19 -21.00
CA PHE A 96 -22.41 11.46 -21.04
C PHE A 96 -22.03 12.34 -22.24
N ILE A 97 -20.76 12.36 -22.64
CA ILE A 97 -20.30 13.11 -23.81
C ILE A 97 -20.68 12.39 -25.11
N GLY A 98 -20.58 11.06 -25.13
CA GLY A 98 -20.94 10.24 -26.29
C GLY A 98 -22.43 10.27 -26.64
N ASP A 99 -23.32 10.41 -25.66
CA ASP A 99 -24.77 10.51 -25.87
C ASP A 99 -25.24 11.93 -26.29
N SER A 100 -24.32 12.90 -26.35
CA SER A 100 -24.59 14.31 -26.69
C SER A 100 -24.25 14.71 -28.14
N LEU A 101 -23.86 13.73 -28.97
CA LEU A 101 -23.57 13.85 -30.41
C LEU A 101 -24.45 12.88 -31.20
#